data_AF-A0AAU3KK31-F1
#
_entry.id   AF-A0AAU3KK31-F1
#
_cell.length_a   1.000
_cell.length_b   1.000
_cell.length_c   1.000
_cell.angle_alpha   90.00
_cell.angle_beta   90.00
_cell.angle_gamma   90.00
#
_symmetry.space_group_name_H-M   'P 1'
#
loop_
_entity.id
_entity.type
_entity.pdbx_description
1 polymer ?
#
loop_
_entity_poly.entity_id
_entity_poly.type
_entity_poly.pdbx_seq_one_letter_code
_entity_poly.pdbx_strand_id
1 'polypeptide(L)'
;MARKDVLLATVLFVVDVAIAALFAYDLFGKAFGLIHNRCTAKKDFSVQCEAIRPAGSALWGLLIAGGGMSLALGAALVLAAVAAMTGRRAWWWTAAALPVIAVCGGIGHVLVGNAVG
;
A
#
# COMPACT_ATOMS: atom_id res chain seq x y z
N MET A 1 -31.08 1.92 -12.86
CA MET A 1 -29.78 1.21 -13.00
C MET A 1 -28.63 1.93 -12.28
N ALA A 2 -28.51 3.26 -12.38
CA ALA A 2 -27.44 4.04 -11.74
C ALA A 2 -27.21 3.78 -10.24
N ARG A 3 -28.27 3.68 -9.41
CA ARG A 3 -28.13 3.44 -7.96
C ARG A 3 -27.41 2.12 -7.61
N LYS A 4 -27.68 1.04 -8.34
CA LYS A 4 -27.03 -0.27 -8.12
C LYS A 4 -25.57 -0.24 -8.55
N ASP A 5 -25.28 0.46 -9.64
CA ASP A 5 -23.92 0.63 -10.17
C ASP A 5 -23.04 1.43 -9.20
N VAL A 6 -23.55 2.56 -8.70
CA VAL A 6 -22.86 3.37 -7.69
C VAL A 6 -22.64 2.59 -6.40
N LEU A 7 -23.64 1.83 -5.94
CA LEU A 7 -23.50 1.00 -4.73
C LEU A 7 -22.44 -0.08 -4.92
N LEU A 8 -22.38 -0.71 -6.10
CA LEU A 8 -21.33 -1.68 -6.43
C LEU A 8 -19.95 -1.03 -6.48
N ALA A 9 -19.84 0.17 -7.08
CA ALA A 9 -18.60 0.94 -7.13
C ALA A 9 -18.11 1.32 -5.72
N THR A 10 -19.02 1.71 -4.82
CA THR A 10 -18.70 2.01 -3.42
C THR A 10 -18.19 0.76 -2.69
N VAL A 11 -18.88 -0.37 -2.84
CA VAL A 11 -18.44 -1.63 -2.21
C VAL A 11 -17.07 -2.05 -2.70
N LEU A 12 -16.82 -1.99 -4.01
CA LEU A 12 -15.51 -2.28 -4.59
C LEU A 12 -14.43 -1.34 -4.07
N PHE A 13 -14.72 -0.04 -3.99
CA PHE A 13 -13.77 0.92 -3.44
C PHE A 13 -13.42 0.65 -1.97
N VAL A 14 -14.40 0.23 -1.16
CA VAL A 14 -14.12 -0.18 0.23
C VAL A 14 -13.22 -1.41 0.28
N VAL A 15 -13.40 -2.37 -0.63
CA VAL A 15 -12.52 -3.54 -0.76
C VAL A 15 -11.11 -3.11 -1.17
N ASP A 16 -10.97 -2.20 -2.14
CA ASP A 16 -9.69 -1.65 -2.57
C ASP A 16 -8.93 -1.00 -1.40
N VAL A 17 -9.64 -0.19 -0.60
CA VAL A 17 -9.09 0.47 0.60
C VAL A 17 -8.66 -0.57 1.64
N ALA A 18 -9.46 -1.62 1.87
CA ALA A 18 -9.12 -2.67 2.82
C ALA A 18 -7.85 -3.44 2.40
N ILE A 19 -7.72 -3.78 1.11
CA ILE A 19 -6.53 -4.44 0.57
C ILE A 19 -5.30 -3.54 0.69
N ALA A 20 -5.43 -2.26 0.31
CA ALA A 20 -4.35 -1.29 0.45
C ALA A 20 -3.92 -1.12 1.92
N ALA A 21 -4.87 -1.12 2.87
CA ALA A 21 -4.59 -1.05 4.29
C ALA A 21 -3.84 -2.29 4.82
N LEU A 22 -4.17 -3.49 4.34
CA LEU A 22 -3.44 -4.72 4.69
C LEU A 22 -1.98 -4.66 4.23
N PHE A 23 -1.74 -4.26 2.97
CA PHE A 23 -0.38 -4.09 2.47
C PHE A 23 0.37 -2.98 3.19
N ALA A 24 -0.28 -1.85 3.47
CA ALA A 24 0.33 -0.77 4.24
C ALA A 24 0.75 -1.25 5.63
N TYR A 25 -0.11 -1.98 6.34
CA TYR A 25 0.19 -2.51 7.66
C TYR A 25 1.41 -3.46 7.64
N ASP A 26 1.47 -4.38 6.68
CA ASP A 26 2.63 -5.28 6.51
C ASP A 26 3.92 -4.50 6.21
N LEU A 27 3.86 -3.53 5.30
CA LEU A 27 5.01 -2.70 4.92
C LEU A 27 5.53 -1.86 6.09
N PHE A 28 4.63 -1.23 6.85
CA PHE A 28 4.99 -0.47 8.04
C PHE A 28 5.57 -1.39 9.11
N GLY A 29 4.99 -2.57 9.35
CA GLY A 29 5.54 -3.56 10.29
C GLY A 29 6.98 -3.94 9.96
N LYS A 30 7.28 -4.21 8.69
CA LYS A 30 8.65 -4.50 8.22
C LYS A 30 9.59 -3.30 8.31
N ALA A 31 9.09 -2.10 7.98
CA ALA A 31 9.85 -0.86 8.12
C ALA A 31 10.22 -0.58 9.59
N PHE A 32 9.30 -0.81 10.53
CA PHE A 32 9.60 -0.72 11.96
C PHE A 32 10.57 -1.81 12.41
N GLY A 33 10.47 -3.03 11.86
CA GLY A 33 11.45 -4.10 12.08
C GLY A 33 12.88 -3.68 11.71
N LEU A 34 13.06 -2.97 10.60
CA LEU A 34 14.36 -2.42 10.19
C LEU A 34 14.92 -1.39 11.17
N ILE A 35 14.04 -0.62 11.83
CA ILE A 35 14.41 0.47 12.75
C ILE A 35 14.66 -0.06 14.18
N HIS A 36 13.88 -1.05 14.64
CA HIS A 36 13.96 -1.57 16.01
C HIS A 36 15.09 -2.59 16.23
N ASN A 37 15.48 -3.38 15.23
CA ASN A 37 16.40 -4.52 15.44
C ASN A 37 17.88 -4.18 15.67
N ARG A 38 18.28 -2.90 15.78
CA ARG A 38 19.71 -2.52 15.81
C ARG A 38 20.20 -1.85 17.08
N CYS A 39 19.36 -1.75 18.11
CA CYS A 39 19.82 -1.41 19.45
C CYS A 39 19.78 -2.69 20.28
N THR A 40 20.89 -3.44 20.30
CA THR A 40 21.03 -4.63 21.15
C THR A 40 21.81 -4.27 22.41
N ALA A 41 21.28 -4.63 23.57
CA ALA A 41 21.97 -4.47 24.84
C ALA A 41 23.12 -5.48 24.92
N LYS A 42 24.37 -5.02 24.94
CA LYS A 42 25.51 -5.90 25.22
C LYS A 42 25.62 -6.17 26.72
N LYS A 43 26.34 -7.24 27.06
CA LYS A 43 26.65 -7.65 28.45
C LYS A 43 27.34 -6.56 29.30
N ASP A 44 27.84 -5.50 28.66
CA ASP A 44 28.56 -4.39 29.30
C ASP A 44 27.69 -3.17 29.62
N PHE A 45 26.36 -3.30 29.69
CA PHE A 45 25.40 -2.19 29.96
C PHE A 45 25.49 -1.00 28.99
N SER A 46 26.12 -1.17 27.81
CA SER A 46 26.13 -0.17 26.74
C SER A 46 25.12 -0.54 25.65
N VAL A 47 24.34 0.45 25.23
CA VAL A 47 23.44 0.35 24.07
C VAL A 47 24.22 0.89 22.87
N GLN A 48 24.70 0.01 21.99
CA GLN A 48 25.19 0.43 20.69
C GLN A 48 24.04 0.35 19.70
N CYS A 49 23.58 1.52 19.23
CA CYS A 49 22.64 1.61 18.12
C CYS A 49 23.45 1.81 16.85
N GLU A 50 23.53 0.76 16.03
CA GLU A 50 24.18 0.86 14.72
C GLU A 50 23.14 1.38 13.71
N ALA A 51 23.28 2.65 13.31
CA ALA A 51 22.40 3.28 12.34
C ALA A 51 22.69 2.75 10.93
N ILE A 52 22.21 1.56 10.63
CA ILE A 52 22.38 0.96 9.31
C ILE A 52 21.30 1.52 8.41
N ARG A 53 21.76 2.26 7.39
CA ARG A 53 20.87 2.89 6.42
C ARG A 53 20.01 1.80 5.79
N PRO A 54 18.67 1.98 5.73
CA PRO A 54 17.81 1.03 5.06
C PRO A 54 18.33 0.86 3.62
N ALA A 55 18.41 -0.40 3.16
CA ALA A 55 18.83 -0.68 1.79
C ALA A 55 17.94 0.11 0.82
N GLY A 56 18.53 0.64 -0.27
CA GLY A 56 17.78 1.45 -1.23
C GLY A 56 16.53 0.75 -1.77
N SER A 57 16.53 -0.59 -1.82
CA SER A 57 15.39 -1.43 -2.16
C SER A 57 14.17 -1.22 -1.25
N ALA A 58 14.36 -0.99 0.06
CA ALA A 58 13.25 -0.72 0.99
C ALA A 58 12.60 0.63 0.71
N LEU A 59 13.40 1.66 0.39
CA LEU A 59 12.91 2.99 0.00
C LEU A 59 12.11 2.93 -1.31
N TRP A 60 12.63 2.22 -2.32
CA TRP A 60 11.92 1.99 -3.57
C TRP A 60 10.64 1.16 -3.36
N GLY A 61 10.68 0.14 -2.50
CA GLY A 61 9.52 -0.67 -2.15
C GLY A 61 8.41 0.15 -1.49
N LEU A 62 8.75 1.02 -0.53
CA LEU A 62 7.80 1.94 0.09
C LEU A 62 7.23 2.97 -0.89
N LEU A 63 8.07 3.50 -1.79
CA LEU A 63 7.63 4.45 -2.81
C LEU A 63 6.65 3.80 -3.80
N ILE A 64 6.99 2.62 -4.34
CA ILE A 64 6.16 1.92 -5.32
C ILE A 64 4.85 1.47 -4.69
N ALA A 65 4.90 0.93 -3.48
CA ALA A 65 3.70 0.45 -2.81
C ALA A 65 2.84 1.61 -2.32
N GLY A 66 3.41 2.54 -1.54
CA GLY A 66 2.68 3.69 -1.02
C GLY A 66 2.17 4.59 -2.14
N GLY A 67 3.05 4.99 -3.06
CA GLY A 67 2.69 5.85 -4.18
C GLY A 67 1.74 5.17 -5.17
N GLY A 68 2.04 3.93 -5.57
CA GLY A 68 1.24 3.18 -6.53
C GLY A 68 -0.17 2.86 -6.04
N MET A 69 -0.31 2.39 -4.79
CA MET A 69 -1.63 2.12 -4.20
C MET A 69 -2.44 3.41 -4.00
N SER A 70 -1.81 4.49 -3.53
CA SER A 70 -2.50 5.77 -3.31
C SER A 70 -2.97 6.41 -4.62
N LEU A 71 -2.12 6.37 -5.66
CA LEU A 71 -2.47 6.85 -6.99
C LEU A 71 -3.59 6.01 -7.62
N ALA A 72 -3.54 4.69 -7.47
CA ALA A 72 -4.58 3.79 -7.97
C ALA A 72 -5.94 4.09 -7.30
N LEU A 73 -5.96 4.21 -5.97
CA LEU A 73 -7.16 4.58 -5.22
C LEU A 73 -7.69 5.96 -5.61
N GLY A 74 -6.82 6.96 -5.67
CA GLY A 74 -7.19 8.33 -6.04
C GLY A 74 -7.76 8.41 -7.46
N ALA A 75 -7.10 7.77 -8.43
CA ALA A 75 -7.56 7.72 -9.81
C ALA A 75 -8.90 6.97 -9.94
N ALA A 76 -9.05 5.84 -9.26
CA ALA A 76 -10.28 5.06 -9.26
C ALA A 76 -11.47 5.86 -8.70
N LEU A 77 -11.26 6.59 -7.59
CA LEU A 77 -12.27 7.43 -6.99
C LEU A 77 -12.71 8.55 -7.94
N VAL A 78 -11.76 9.25 -8.54
CA VAL A 78 -12.05 10.35 -9.47
C VAL A 78 -12.79 9.84 -10.72
N LEU A 79 -12.31 8.75 -11.32
CA LEU A 79 -12.93 8.18 -12.51
C LEU A 79 -14.31 7.60 -12.23
N ALA A 80 -14.51 6.95 -11.08
CA ALA A 80 -15.82 6.48 -10.65
C ALA A 80 -16.79 7.64 -10.38
N ALA A 81 -16.34 8.73 -9.76
CA ALA A 81 -17.15 9.92 -9.53
C ALA A 81 -17.58 10.60 -10.84
N VAL A 82 -16.64 10.76 -11.79
CA VAL A 82 -16.95 11.32 -13.13
C VAL A 82 -17.88 10.39 -13.91
N ALA A 83 -17.67 9.08 -13.85
CA ALA A 83 -18.56 8.10 -14.49
C ALA A 83 -19.97 8.16 -13.90
N ALA A 84 -20.11 8.30 -12.59
CA ALA A 84 -21.41 8.46 -11.93
C ALA A 84 -22.13 9.74 -12.36
N MET A 85 -21.43 10.87 -12.51
CA MET A 85 -22.02 12.13 -12.99
C MET A 85 -22.43 12.07 -14.47
N THR A 86 -21.72 11.30 -15.28
CA THR A 86 -21.99 11.17 -16.73
C THR A 86 -22.95 10.03 -17.09
N GLY A 87 -23.51 9.34 -16.09
CA GLY A 87 -24.43 8.21 -16.29
C GLY A 87 -23.76 6.97 -16.90
N ARG A 88 -22.42 6.90 -16.86
CA ARG A 88 -21.62 5.75 -17.31
C ARG A 88 -21.44 4.75 -16.16
N ARG A 89 -20.99 3.54 -16.49
CA ARG A 89 -20.73 2.48 -15.50
C ARG A 89 -19.53 2.84 -14.62
N ALA A 90 -19.77 3.17 -13.36
CA ALA A 90 -18.73 3.63 -12.43
C ALA A 90 -17.91 2.47 -11.85
N TRP A 91 -18.53 1.30 -11.71
CA TRP A 91 -17.91 0.13 -11.08
C TRP A 91 -16.67 -0.43 -11.79
N TRP A 92 -16.55 -0.21 -13.10
CA TRP A 92 -15.39 -0.72 -13.87
C TRP A 92 -14.07 -0.11 -13.39
N TRP A 93 -14.09 1.15 -12.95
CA TRP A 93 -12.89 1.87 -12.56
C TRP A 93 -12.33 1.41 -11.22
N THR A 94 -13.20 1.10 -10.27
CA THR A 94 -12.80 0.53 -8.98
C THR A 94 -12.38 -0.92 -9.14
N ALA A 95 -13.10 -1.72 -9.93
CA ALA A 95 -12.68 -3.09 -10.25
C ALA A 95 -11.29 -3.17 -10.93
N ALA A 96 -10.97 -2.23 -11.81
CA ALA A 96 -9.67 -2.16 -12.48
C ALA A 96 -8.54 -1.67 -11.56
N ALA A 97 -8.84 -1.00 -10.46
CA ALA A 97 -7.85 -0.51 -9.51
C ALA A 97 -7.28 -1.63 -8.62
N LEU A 98 -8.13 -2.60 -8.26
CA LEU A 98 -7.76 -3.75 -7.43
C LEU A 98 -6.50 -4.51 -7.92
N PRO A 99 -6.35 -4.90 -9.20
CA PRO A 99 -5.13 -5.55 -9.68
C PRO A 99 -3.91 -4.63 -9.58
N VAL A 100 -4.06 -3.32 -9.80
CA VAL A 100 -2.96 -2.36 -9.69
C VAL A 100 -2.49 -2.26 -8.23
N ILE A 101 -3.43 -2.16 -7.29
CA ILE A 101 -3.16 -2.15 -5.85
C ILE A 101 -2.43 -3.43 -5.44
N ALA A 102 -2.90 -4.60 -5.91
CA ALA A 102 -2.27 -5.88 -5.60
C ALA A 102 -0.84 -5.98 -6.14
N VAL A 103 -0.58 -5.52 -7.37
CA VAL A 103 0.77 -5.50 -7.97
C VAL A 103 1.69 -4.56 -7.22
N CYS A 104 1.25 -3.32 -6.95
CA CYS A 104 2.05 -2.34 -6.21
C CYS A 104 2.35 -2.79 -4.78
N GLY A 105 1.34 -3.31 -4.07
CA GLY A 105 1.49 -3.88 -2.72
C GLY A 105 2.42 -5.09 -2.69
N GLY A 106 2.28 -6.01 -3.64
CA GLY A 106 3.15 -7.19 -3.78
C GLY A 106 4.60 -6.84 -4.07
N ILE A 107 4.86 -5.89 -4.99
CA ILE A 107 6.22 -5.41 -5.28
C ILE A 107 6.84 -4.78 -4.04
N GLY A 108 6.10 -3.94 -3.31
CA GLY A 108 6.57 -3.38 -2.05
C GLY A 108 6.90 -4.45 -1.02
N HIS A 109 6.00 -5.42 -0.84
CA HIS A 109 6.16 -6.51 0.12
C HIS A 109 7.48 -7.26 -0.08
N VAL A 110 7.82 -7.56 -1.34
CA VAL A 110 9.06 -8.25 -1.72
C VAL A 110 10.28 -7.35 -1.55
N LEU A 111 10.23 -6.11 -2.05
CA LEU A 111 11.37 -5.19 -2.01
C LEU A 111 11.74 -4.76 -0.58
N VAL A 112 10.75 -4.54 0.28
CA VAL A 112 10.98 -4.24 1.70
C VAL A 112 11.36 -5.50 2.45
N GLY A 113 10.71 -6.64 2.18
CA GLY A 113 11.02 -7.93 2.81
C GLY A 113 12.45 -8.41 2.58
N ASN A 114 12.93 -8.32 1.34
CA ASN A 114 14.31 -8.67 0.97
C ASN A 114 15.36 -7.73 1.59
N ALA A 115 14.97 -6.56 2.08
CA ALA A 115 15.88 -5.65 2.78
C ALA A 115 15.99 -5.93 4.28
N VAL A 116 15.03 -6.69 4.85
CA VAL A 116 15.04 -7.09 6.28
C VAL A 116 15.85 -8.36 6.50
N GLY A 117 15.97 -9.22 5.49
CA GLY A 117 16.70 -10.49 5.50
C GLY A 117 18.21 -10.36 5.32
#